data_AF-A0A532E7C9-F1
#
_entry.id   AF-A0A532E7C9-F1
#
_cell.length_a   1.000
_cell.length_b   1.000
_cell.length_c   1.000
_cell.angle_alpha   90.00
_cell.angle_beta   90.00
_cell.angle_gamma   90.00
#
_symmetry.space_group_name_H-M   'P 1'
#
loop_
_entity.id
_entity.type
_entity.pdbx_description
1 polymer ?
#
loop_
_entity_poly.entity_id
_entity_poly.type
_entity_poly.pdbx_seq_one_letter_code
_entity_poly.pdbx_strand_id
1 'polypeptide(L)' 'MMKTVGGTVKEIHGETYTVEDFDGSQLQVHVGQSTKHLRGNKKVGDTIRAEITHGGFANSIQ' A
#
# COMPACT_ATOMS: atom_id res chain seq x y z
N MET A 1 -2.18 0.31 17.08
CA MET A 1 -1.70 -1.00 16.60
C MET A 1 -1.47 -0.94 15.09
N MET A 2 -0.46 -1.61 14.56
CA MET A 2 -0.14 -1.61 13.12
C MET A 2 -0.63 -2.91 12.48
N LYS A 3 -0.91 -2.89 11.18
CA LYS A 3 -1.29 -4.06 10.39
C LYS A 3 -0.37 -4.15 9.17
N THR A 4 -0.02 -5.37 8.77
CA THR A 4 0.56 -5.60 7.44
C THR A 4 -0.54 -5.87 6.43
N VAL A 5 -0.45 -5.21 5.29
CA VAL A 5 -1.21 -5.49 4.07
C VAL A 5 -0.28 -6.05 3.01
N GLY A 6 -0.74 -7.06 2.27
CA GLY A 6 -0.07 -7.54 1.06
C GLY A 6 -1.08 -7.72 -0.05
N GLY A 7 -0.68 -7.44 -1.29
CA GLY A 7 -1.57 -7.52 -2.44
C GLY A 7 -0.98 -6.85 -3.67
N THR A 8 -1.77 -6.76 -4.74
CA THR A 8 -1.38 -6.13 -6.01
C THR A 8 -1.97 -4.72 -6.09
N VAL A 9 -1.15 -3.74 -6.47
CA VAL A 9 -1.61 -2.37 -6.74
C VAL A 9 -2.45 -2.38 -8.01
N LYS A 10 -3.72 -2.04 -7.91
CA LYS A 10 -4.65 -1.96 -9.04
C LYS A 10 -4.75 -0.55 -9.59
N GLU A 11 -4.69 0.45 -8.72
CA GLU A 11 -4.82 1.86 -9.07
C GLU A 11 -3.93 2.74 -8.19
N ILE A 12 -3.49 3.88 -8.73
CA ILE A 12 -2.77 4.91 -7.99
C ILE A 12 -3.39 6.27 -8.33
N HIS A 13 -3.95 6.93 -7.32
CA HIS A 13 -4.46 8.30 -7.39
C HIS A 13 -3.69 9.18 -6.42
N GLY A 14 -2.66 9.87 -6.94
CA GLY A 14 -1.74 10.65 -6.12
C GLY A 14 -1.05 9.77 -5.09
N GLU A 15 -1.27 10.07 -3.81
CA GLU A 15 -0.71 9.32 -2.68
C GLU A 15 -1.60 8.13 -2.24
N THR A 16 -2.70 7.84 -2.93
CA THR A 16 -3.61 6.75 -2.53
C THR A 16 -3.53 5.58 -3.50
N TYR A 17 -3.18 4.41 -2.98
CA TYR A 17 -3.06 3.18 -3.76
C TYR A 17 -4.24 2.26 -3.44
N THR A 18 -4.94 1.78 -4.46
CA THR A 18 -5.90 0.68 -4.30
C THR A 18 -5.15 -0.64 -4.41
N VAL A 19 -5.19 -1.43 -3.34
CA VAL A 19 -4.49 -2.70 -3.23
C VAL A 19 -5.52 -3.81 -3.10
N GLU A 20 -5.47 -4.78 -4.00
CA GLU A 20 -6.28 -5.99 -3.93
C GLU A 20 -5.46 -7.09 -3.28
N ASP A 21 -5.97 -7.65 -2.18
CA ASP A 21 -5.36 -8.81 -1.52
C ASP A 21 -5.64 -10.11 -2.28
N PHE A 22 -5.08 -11.21 -1.78
CA PHE A 22 -5.17 -12.51 -2.44
C PHE A 22 -6.57 -13.15 -2.40
N ASP A 23 -7.46 -12.64 -1.53
CA ASP A 23 -8.85 -13.07 -1.44
C ASP A 23 -9.77 -12.20 -2.31
N GLY A 24 -9.20 -11.25 -3.06
CA GLY A 24 -9.91 -10.34 -3.95
C GLY A 24 -10.52 -9.12 -3.25
N SER A 25 -10.25 -8.93 -1.95
CA SER A 25 -10.70 -7.74 -1.21
C SER A 25 -9.81 -6.56 -1.55
N GLN A 26 -10.42 -5.39 -1.74
CA GLN A 26 -9.69 -4.15 -2.03
C GLN A 26 -9.63 -3.24 -0.81
N LEU A 27 -8.48 -2.60 -0.60
CA LEU A 27 -8.31 -1.54 0.38
C LEU A 27 -7.47 -0.39 -0.17
N GLN A 28 -7.68 0.79 0.42
CA GLN A 28 -6.90 1.97 0.11
C GLN A 28 -5.73 2.12 1.10
N VAL A 29 -4.54 2.31 0.56
CA VAL A 29 -3.31 2.59 1.31
C VAL A 29 -2.85 4.00 0.96
N HIS A 30 -2.72 4.86 1.98
CA HIS A 30 -2.16 6.19 1.81
C HIS A 30 -0.64 6.15 1.95
N VAL A 31 0.04 6.31 0.81
CA VAL A 31 1.50 6.34 0.63
C VAL A 31 1.93 7.80 0.50
N GLY A 32 1.94 8.51 1.63
CA GLY A 32 2.35 9.91 1.70
C GLY A 32 3.86 10.11 1.82
N GLN A 33 4.31 11.37 1.84
CA GLN A 33 5.73 11.76 1.91
C GLN A 33 6.55 11.12 3.05
N SER A 34 5.91 10.79 4.18
CA SER A 34 6.57 10.13 5.31
C SER A 34 6.72 8.61 5.15
N THR A 35 6.17 8.03 4.10
CA THR A 35 6.21 6.57 3.88
C THR A 35 7.60 6.14 3.48
N LYS A 36 8.15 5.13 4.15
CA LYS A 36 9.44 4.56 3.79
C LYS A 36 9.31 3.63 2.59
N HIS A 37 9.90 4.01 1.45
CA HIS A 37 9.99 3.19 0.25
C HIS A 37 11.19 2.24 0.33
N LEU A 38 10.95 0.99 0.73
CA LEU A 38 12.00 0.00 0.95
C LEU A 38 12.56 -0.59 -0.36
N ARG A 39 11.77 -0.54 -1.45
CA ARG A 39 12.15 -1.04 -2.78
C ARG A 39 11.65 -0.12 -3.89
N GLY A 40 12.10 1.14 -3.87
CA GLY A 40 11.74 2.14 -4.86
C GLY A 40 10.23 2.45 -4.91
N ASN A 41 9.88 3.29 -5.88
CA ASN A 41 8.49 3.66 -6.13
C ASN A 41 7.72 2.49 -6.74
N LYS A 42 6.44 2.39 -6.39
CA LYS A 42 5.56 1.35 -6.90
C LYS A 42 4.66 1.89 -7.99
N LYS A 43 4.23 1.00 -8.87
CA LYS A 43 3.28 1.26 -9.95
C LYS A 43 2.16 0.22 -9.95
N VAL A 44 1.12 0.50 -10.71
CA VAL A 44 0.04 -0.46 -11.00
C VAL A 44 0.63 -1.76 -11.53
N GLY A 45 0.13 -2.88 -11.02
CA GLY A 45 0.59 -4.24 -11.33
C GLY A 45 1.69 -4.76 -10.40
N ASP A 46 2.37 -3.90 -9.62
CA ASP A 46 3.33 -4.38 -8.64
C ASP A 46 2.61 -5.05 -7.46
N THR A 47 3.16 -6.16 -6.99
CA THR A 47 2.81 -6.72 -5.68
C THR A 47 3.57 -5.97 -4.60
N ILE A 48 2.88 -5.62 -3.52
CA ILE A 48 3.45 -4.87 -2.41
C ILE A 48 3.27 -5.59 -1.09
N ARG A 49 4.07 -5.19 -0.11
CA ARG A 49 3.76 -5.35 1.31
C ARG A 49 3.87 -3.99 2.00
N ALA A 50 2.82 -3.56 2.68
CA ALA A 50 2.77 -2.30 3.39
C ALA A 50 2.49 -2.52 4.88
N GLU A 51 3.22 -1.83 5.74
CA GLU A 51 2.85 -1.72 7.15
C GLU A 51 2.03 -0.45 7.32
N ILE A 52 0.78 -0.60 7.75
CA ILE A 52 -0.19 0.48 7.84
C ILE A 52 -0.70 0.70 9.27
N THR A 53 -1.14 1.92 9.54
CA THR A 53 -1.92 2.27 10.73
C THR A 53 -3.40 1.88 10.55
N HIS A 54 -4.21 2.00 11.61
CA HIS A 54 -5.66 1.77 11.52
C HIS A 54 -6.36 2.76 10.56
N GLY A 55 -5.76 3.92 10.30
CA GLY A 55 -6.29 4.92 9.36
C GLY A 55 -5.85 4.71 7.90
N GLY A 56 -5.19 3.60 7.56
CA GLY A 56 -4.78 3.30 6.18
C GLY A 56 -3.47 3.98 5.73
N PHE A 57 -2.83 4.78 6.58
CA PHE A 57 -1.52 5.40 6.28
C PHE A 57 -0.40 4.37 6.39
N ALA A 58 0.43 4.28 5.36
CA ALA A 58 1.60 3.42 5.34
C ALA A 58 2.78 4.06 6.09
N ASN A 59 3.38 3.30 6.99
CA ASN A 59 4.70 3.61 7.54
C ASN A 59 5.80 3.17 6.59
N SER A 60 5.61 2.05 5.92
CA SER A 60 6.54 1.53 4.91
C SER A 60 5.82 0.76 3.81
N ILE A 61 6.46 0.72 2.64
CA ILE A 61 6.04 -0.05 1.48
C ILE A 61 7.26 -0.69 0.81
N GLN A 62 7.16 -1.98 0.47
CA GLN A 62 8.17 -2.72 -0.28
C GLN A 62 7.60 -3.43 -1.48
#